data_AF-A0A357M6S7-F1
#
_entry.id   AF-A0A357M6S7-F1
#
_cell.length_a   1.000
_cell.length_b   1.000
_cell.length_c   1.000
_cell.angle_alpha   90.00
_cell.angle_beta   90.00
_cell.angle_gamma   90.00
#
_symmetry.space_group_name_H-M   'P 1'
#
loop_
_entity.id
_entity.type
_entity.pdbx_description
1 polymer ?
#
loop_
_entity_poly.entity_id
_entity_poly.type
_entity_poly.pdbx_seq_one_letter_code
_entity_poly.pdbx_strand_id
1 'polypeptide(L)'
;MNGITLVKDAVYRYTNAATITVSMLGLSPTIFRETDHAEYYFSVIPEEALDLKKERESFPTDYRVTFPIYPGHVKDYMTVILFNKNGAPIGYKTIKLDLHAKYTTLDMSTITKYSVGVNITGVSNSKYIRNSISITSAFVQQHPEVKYYTTTPNTAFYLILDPTKDFTVEHISSTVAYLNEVSNSYSADELSYESYDYDDSPFYTQPNFEEEYMVILYDSELKAVGYYQGKTNLTDQQKANNVAFKISQLPTVDLLALSDEAAVNWVYDRYMKLTDDQKKLVAVDTVPKIIELKEKLLLLKQS
;
A
#
# COMPACT_ATOMS: atom_id res chain seq x y z
N MET A 1 -5.27 33.77 6.50
CA MET A 1 -3.90 33.42 6.95
C MET A 1 -2.94 33.45 5.77
N ASN A 2 -1.94 34.34 5.78
CA ASN A 2 -0.92 34.41 4.73
C ASN A 2 0.18 33.38 5.04
N GLY A 3 0.53 32.52 4.09
CA GLY A 3 1.61 31.55 4.26
C GLY A 3 1.31 30.10 3.86
N ILE A 4 0.06 29.67 3.90
CA ILE A 4 -0.36 28.40 3.29
C ILE A 4 -0.46 28.61 1.78
N THR A 5 0.25 27.81 1.01
CA THR A 5 0.12 27.77 -0.45
C THR A 5 -0.15 26.34 -0.89
N LEU A 6 -0.94 26.19 -1.96
CA LEU A 6 -1.01 24.93 -2.67
C LEU A 6 -0.08 25.03 -3.86
N VAL A 7 0.92 24.17 -3.89
CA VAL A 7 1.72 23.95 -5.09
C VAL A 7 1.07 22.79 -5.81
N LYS A 8 0.64 23.03 -7.05
CA LYS A 8 0.40 21.93 -7.99
C LYS A 8 1.76 21.36 -8.32
N ASP A 9 2.21 20.39 -7.53
CA ASP A 9 3.49 19.78 -7.79
C ASP A 9 3.37 18.90 -9.03
N ALA A 10 4.24 19.15 -10.00
CA ALA A 10 4.40 18.31 -11.17
C ALA A 10 5.16 17.01 -10.85
N VAL A 11 5.24 16.63 -9.57
CA VAL A 11 6.12 15.56 -9.08
C VAL A 11 5.56 14.19 -9.46
N TYR A 12 4.24 14.04 -9.56
CA TYR A 12 3.59 12.79 -9.98
C TYR A 12 2.79 13.03 -11.27
N ARG A 13 3.49 13.10 -12.41
CA ARG A 13 2.90 13.55 -13.69
C ARG A 13 1.85 12.62 -14.30
N TYR A 14 1.63 11.42 -13.76
CA TYR A 14 1.05 10.34 -14.55
C TYR A 14 0.08 9.43 -13.79
N THR A 15 -0.62 9.89 -12.76
CA THR A 15 -1.61 9.07 -12.04
C THR A 15 -3.05 9.53 -12.36
N ASN A 16 -4.07 8.70 -12.09
CA ASN A 16 -5.48 9.11 -12.23
C ASN A 16 -5.94 9.96 -11.03
N ALA A 17 -5.08 10.11 -10.01
CA ALA A 17 -5.18 11.12 -8.97
C ALA A 17 -4.45 12.39 -9.40
N ALA A 18 -5.06 13.54 -9.16
CA ALA A 18 -4.27 14.76 -9.09
C ALA A 18 -3.58 14.82 -7.73
N THR A 19 -2.32 15.22 -7.65
CA THR A 19 -1.67 15.45 -6.34
C THR A 19 -1.66 16.93 -6.02
N ILE A 20 -1.72 17.23 -4.72
CA ILE A 20 -1.51 18.58 -4.23
C ILE A 20 -0.46 18.59 -3.14
N THR A 21 0.42 19.59 -3.18
CA THR A 21 1.35 19.85 -2.08
C THR A 21 0.85 21.05 -1.30
N VAL A 22 0.46 20.82 -0.04
CA VAL A 22 0.20 21.89 0.93
C VAL A 22 1.54 22.33 1.49
N SER A 23 1.95 23.56 1.19
CA SER A 23 3.17 24.16 1.74
C SER A 23 2.81 25.12 2.86
N MET A 24 3.35 24.85 4.04
CA MET A 24 3.26 25.71 5.23
C MET A 24 4.49 26.59 5.44
N LEU A 25 5.49 26.51 4.55
CA LEU A 25 6.74 27.29 4.61
C LEU A 25 6.54 28.81 4.71
N GLY A 26 5.41 29.34 4.25
CA GLY A 26 5.11 30.77 4.33
C GLY A 26 4.48 31.22 5.64
N LEU A 27 4.19 30.31 6.58
CA LEU A 27 3.64 30.67 7.89
C LEU A 27 4.68 31.41 8.74
N SER A 28 4.19 32.33 9.58
CA SER A 28 5.08 32.97 10.55
C SER A 28 5.61 31.95 11.56
N PRO A 29 6.83 32.12 12.09
CA PRO A 29 7.37 31.22 13.11
C PRO A 29 6.53 31.13 14.39
N THR A 30 5.68 32.13 14.66
CA THR A 30 4.75 32.11 15.79
C THR A 30 3.59 31.18 15.51
N ILE A 31 2.90 31.35 14.38
CA ILE A 31 1.76 30.49 14.00
C ILE A 31 2.20 29.04 13.87
N PHE A 32 3.36 28.79 13.25
CA PHE A 32 3.89 27.44 13.12
C PHE A 32 4.15 26.79 14.49
N ARG A 33 4.70 27.53 15.46
CA ARG A 33 4.94 27.03 16.83
C ARG A 33 3.66 26.78 17.63
N GLU A 34 2.61 27.53 17.35
CA GLU A 34 1.30 27.36 18.00
C GLU A 34 0.48 26.24 17.37
N THR A 35 0.82 25.83 16.15
CA THR A 35 0.15 24.74 15.43
C THR A 35 0.54 23.40 16.06
N ASP A 36 -0.46 22.64 16.47
CA ASP A 36 -0.32 21.29 17.00
C ASP A 36 -0.59 20.25 15.90
N HIS A 37 -1.70 20.41 15.18
CA HIS A 37 -2.06 19.60 14.03
C HIS A 37 -2.79 20.44 12.97
N ALA A 38 -2.92 19.88 11.77
CA ALA A 38 -3.66 20.47 10.68
C ALA A 38 -4.71 19.48 10.17
N GLU A 39 -5.85 20.03 9.75
CA GLU A 39 -6.93 19.27 9.15
C GLU A 39 -7.38 19.91 7.84
N TYR A 40 -8.04 19.13 6.99
CA TYR A 40 -8.64 19.63 5.77
C TYR A 40 -10.00 19.00 5.45
N TYR A 41 -10.74 19.68 4.59
CA TYR A 41 -11.93 19.14 3.93
C TYR A 41 -12.12 19.78 2.56
N PHE A 42 -12.98 19.16 1.75
CA PHE A 42 -13.38 19.67 0.43
C PHE A 42 -14.79 20.28 0.44
N SER A 43 -15.01 21.24 -0.44
CA SER A 43 -16.32 21.84 -0.68
C SER A 43 -16.50 22.25 -2.14
N VAL A 44 -17.71 22.09 -2.67
CA VAL A 44 -18.03 22.44 -4.07
C VAL A 44 -18.12 23.95 -4.32
N ILE A 45 -18.30 24.73 -3.26
CA ILE A 45 -18.40 26.20 -3.28
C ILE A 45 -17.35 26.81 -2.33
N PRO A 46 -16.89 28.05 -2.58
CA PRO A 46 -15.94 28.69 -1.68
C PRO A 46 -16.54 28.88 -0.29
N GLU A 47 -15.78 28.51 0.74
CA GLU A 47 -16.16 28.80 2.12
C GLU A 47 -15.96 30.28 2.44
N GLU A 48 -17.05 30.95 2.81
CA GLU A 48 -17.03 32.33 3.31
C GLU A 48 -16.72 32.40 4.82
N ALA A 49 -16.96 31.29 5.54
CA ALA A 49 -16.67 31.13 6.96
C ALA A 49 -16.26 29.69 7.28
N LEU A 50 -15.56 29.50 8.40
CA LEU A 50 -15.08 28.20 8.83
C LEU A 50 -16.24 27.31 9.32
N ASP A 51 -16.49 26.18 8.64
CA ASP A 51 -17.45 25.17 9.09
C ASP A 51 -16.74 23.97 9.78
N LEU A 52 -16.86 23.90 11.10
CA LEU A 52 -16.31 22.82 11.92
C LEU A 52 -17.26 21.61 12.07
N LYS A 53 -18.40 21.58 11.37
CA LYS A 53 -19.31 20.42 11.37
C LYS A 53 -19.00 19.43 10.25
N LYS A 54 -18.23 19.84 9.24
CA LYS A 54 -17.83 18.96 8.14
C LYS A 54 -16.91 17.86 8.62
N GLU A 55 -16.98 16.71 7.95
CA GLU A 55 -15.98 15.66 8.10
C GLU A 55 -14.63 16.18 7.62
N ARG A 56 -13.58 15.90 8.39
CA ARG A 56 -12.23 16.45 8.20
C ARG A 56 -11.21 15.35 8.34
N GLU A 57 -10.15 15.46 7.57
CA GLU A 57 -9.00 14.55 7.61
C GLU A 57 -7.79 15.28 8.20
N SER A 58 -7.08 14.62 9.13
CA SER A 58 -5.83 15.11 9.67
C SER A 58 -4.67 14.82 8.72
N PHE A 59 -3.66 15.70 8.72
CA PHE A 59 -2.41 15.45 8.00
C PHE A 59 -1.21 16.00 8.79
N PRO A 60 0.01 15.50 8.53
CA PRO A 60 1.21 15.95 9.24
C PRO A 60 1.40 17.46 9.14
N THR A 61 1.89 18.10 10.21
CA THR A 61 2.25 19.53 10.20
C THR A 61 3.68 19.77 9.71
N ASP A 62 4.11 19.00 8.72
CA ASP A 62 5.39 19.21 8.06
C ASP A 62 5.33 20.48 7.21
N TYR A 63 6.51 21.05 6.92
CA TYR A 63 6.61 22.24 6.09
C TYR A 63 6.01 22.06 4.68
N ARG A 64 5.95 20.82 4.20
CA ARG A 64 5.28 20.40 2.96
C ARG A 64 4.67 19.03 3.13
N VAL A 65 3.41 18.88 2.78
CA VAL A 65 2.74 17.57 2.70
C VAL A 65 2.10 17.43 1.33
N THR A 66 2.34 16.28 0.70
CA THR A 66 1.75 15.91 -0.59
C THR A 66 0.81 14.74 -0.40
N PHE A 67 -0.39 14.83 -0.95
CA PHE A 67 -1.36 13.73 -0.93
C PHE A 67 -2.18 13.70 -2.24
N PRO A 68 -2.74 12.54 -2.59
CA PRO A 68 -3.61 12.40 -3.75
C PRO A 68 -4.97 13.09 -3.51
N ILE A 69 -5.58 13.56 -4.60
CA ILE A 69 -6.91 14.16 -4.64
C ILE A 69 -7.81 13.26 -5.48
N TYR A 70 -8.92 12.83 -4.88
CA TYR A 70 -9.94 12.05 -5.56
C TYR A 70 -10.56 12.84 -6.73
N PRO A 71 -10.98 12.18 -7.81
CA PRO A 71 -11.59 12.78 -9.00
C PRO A 71 -12.71 13.76 -8.70
N GLY A 72 -13.55 13.42 -7.71
CA GLY A 72 -14.67 14.25 -7.30
C GLY A 72 -14.23 15.64 -6.82
N HIS A 73 -13.01 15.75 -6.31
CA HIS A 73 -12.49 16.97 -5.68
C HIS A 73 -11.53 17.77 -6.56
N VAL A 74 -11.19 17.31 -7.77
CA VAL A 74 -10.16 17.97 -8.60
C VAL A 74 -10.52 19.41 -9.01
N LYS A 75 -11.80 19.79 -8.93
CA LYS A 75 -12.34 21.13 -9.18
C LYS A 75 -12.97 21.79 -7.94
N ASP A 76 -12.95 21.11 -6.80
CA ASP A 76 -13.53 21.60 -5.55
C ASP A 76 -12.65 22.68 -4.92
N TYR A 77 -13.08 23.20 -3.79
CA TYR A 77 -12.28 24.02 -2.90
C TYR A 77 -11.73 23.13 -1.80
N MET A 78 -10.46 23.31 -1.47
CA MET A 78 -9.83 22.70 -0.31
C MET A 78 -9.71 23.76 0.78
N THR A 79 -10.21 23.44 1.98
CA THR A 79 -10.03 24.26 3.17
C THR A 79 -9.05 23.58 4.11
N VAL A 80 -7.92 24.24 4.37
CA VAL A 80 -6.94 23.81 5.38
C VAL A 80 -7.15 24.60 6.65
N ILE A 81 -7.18 23.92 7.79
CA ILE A 81 -7.37 24.50 9.12
C ILE A 81 -6.18 24.11 9.99
N LEU A 82 -5.67 25.06 10.77
CA LEU A 82 -4.64 24.83 11.78
C LEU A 82 -5.27 24.89 13.17
N PHE A 83 -4.90 23.95 14.02
CA PHE A 83 -5.35 23.86 15.41
C PHE A 83 -4.19 24.04 16.37
N ASN A 84 -4.46 24.63 17.52
CA ASN A 84 -3.50 24.64 18.64
C ASN A 84 -3.67 23.41 19.54
N LYS A 85 -2.79 23.29 20.53
CA LYS A 85 -2.77 22.19 21.52
C LYS A 85 -4.06 22.04 22.34
N ASN A 86 -4.90 23.08 22.39
CA ASN A 86 -6.19 23.05 23.08
C ASN A 86 -7.33 22.63 22.14
N GLY A 87 -7.02 22.28 20.88
CA GLY A 87 -8.01 21.94 19.87
C GLY A 87 -8.78 23.13 19.31
N ALA A 88 -8.32 24.37 19.55
CA ALA A 88 -8.96 25.56 18.99
C ALA A 88 -8.37 25.91 17.62
N PRO A 89 -9.20 26.27 16.62
CA PRO A 89 -8.71 26.70 15.32
C PRO A 89 -7.99 28.04 15.45
N ILE A 90 -6.75 28.10 14.99
CA ILE A 90 -5.91 29.32 15.01
C ILE A 90 -5.80 29.99 13.64
N GLY A 91 -6.30 29.33 12.59
CA GLY A 91 -6.41 29.91 11.26
C GLY A 91 -6.87 28.90 10.23
N TYR A 92 -7.41 29.40 9.11
CA TYR A 92 -7.74 28.58 7.97
C TYR A 92 -7.45 29.29 6.65
N LYS A 93 -7.42 28.50 5.57
CA LYS A 93 -7.34 29.01 4.19
C LYS A 93 -8.12 28.10 3.25
N THR A 94 -8.99 28.70 2.45
CA THR A 94 -9.74 28.02 1.39
C THR A 94 -9.12 28.35 0.04
N ILE A 95 -8.91 27.33 -0.80
CA ILE A 95 -8.20 27.46 -2.07
C ILE A 95 -8.94 26.63 -3.12
N LYS A 96 -9.25 27.26 -4.26
CA LYS A 96 -9.86 26.57 -5.39
C LYS A 96 -8.87 25.59 -6.02
N LEU A 97 -9.28 24.34 -6.13
CA LEU A 97 -8.59 23.33 -6.91
C LEU A 97 -8.95 23.50 -8.38
N ASP A 98 -7.93 23.39 -9.22
CA ASP A 98 -8.09 23.39 -10.66
C ASP A 98 -7.13 22.35 -11.24
N LEU A 99 -7.26 21.14 -10.75
CA LEU A 99 -6.38 20.05 -11.13
C LEU A 99 -6.88 19.43 -12.43
N HIS A 100 -5.95 18.86 -13.20
CA HIS A 100 -6.25 18.12 -14.42
C HIS A 100 -5.81 16.69 -14.18
N ALA A 101 -6.76 15.82 -13.82
CA ALA A 101 -6.51 14.39 -13.76
C ALA A 101 -6.47 13.84 -15.20
N LYS A 102 -5.47 13.02 -15.49
CA LYS A 102 -5.44 12.23 -16.73
C LYS A 102 -5.85 10.81 -16.36
N TYR A 103 -7.06 10.43 -16.75
CA TYR A 103 -7.56 9.09 -16.48
C TYR A 103 -6.90 8.10 -17.43
N THR A 104 -6.39 7.02 -16.87
CA THR A 104 -6.06 5.82 -17.63
C THR A 104 -7.38 5.22 -18.10
N THR A 105 -7.47 4.82 -19.35
CA THR A 105 -8.59 4.02 -19.84
C THR A 105 -8.10 2.59 -19.96
N LEU A 106 -8.71 1.70 -19.18
CA LEU A 106 -8.55 0.26 -19.37
C LEU A 106 -9.57 -0.18 -20.42
N ASP A 107 -9.08 -0.76 -21.51
CA ASP A 107 -9.91 -1.42 -22.49
C ASP A 107 -9.63 -2.92 -22.43
N MET A 108 -10.57 -3.65 -21.82
CA MET A 108 -10.46 -5.10 -21.66
C MET A 108 -10.42 -5.86 -22.98
N SER A 109 -10.86 -5.26 -24.09
CA SER A 109 -10.82 -5.89 -25.42
C SER A 109 -9.44 -5.82 -26.07
N THR A 110 -8.58 -4.90 -25.63
CA THR A 110 -7.24 -4.68 -26.21
C THR A 110 -6.10 -4.94 -25.24
N ILE A 111 -6.37 -5.06 -23.94
CA ILE A 111 -5.31 -5.29 -22.95
C ILE A 111 -4.74 -6.72 -23.04
N THR A 112 -3.41 -6.82 -23.04
CA THR A 112 -2.70 -8.12 -23.05
C THR A 112 -2.22 -8.50 -21.65
N LYS A 113 -2.53 -9.72 -21.20
CA LYS A 113 -1.87 -10.33 -20.03
C LYS A 113 -0.55 -10.97 -20.46
N TYR A 114 0.56 -10.43 -19.98
CA TYR A 114 1.89 -10.98 -20.18
C TYR A 114 2.22 -12.05 -19.14
N SER A 115 2.90 -13.10 -19.57
CA SER A 115 3.41 -14.19 -18.71
C SER A 115 4.92 -14.12 -18.46
N VAL A 116 5.62 -13.27 -19.20
CA VAL A 116 7.08 -13.08 -19.14
C VAL A 116 7.42 -11.61 -19.29
N GLY A 117 8.68 -11.26 -19.00
CA GLY A 117 9.19 -9.91 -19.18
C GLY A 117 9.16 -9.04 -17.91
N VAL A 118 8.51 -9.51 -16.85
CA VAL A 118 8.55 -8.93 -15.51
C VAL A 118 9.21 -9.92 -14.55
N ASN A 119 10.22 -9.46 -13.82
CA ASN A 119 10.88 -10.20 -12.76
C ASN A 119 10.50 -9.62 -11.41
N ILE A 120 9.95 -10.45 -10.53
CA ILE A 120 9.65 -10.09 -9.14
C ILE A 120 10.52 -10.97 -8.27
N THR A 121 11.47 -10.38 -7.54
CA THR A 121 12.42 -11.11 -6.70
C THR A 121 12.35 -10.59 -5.28
N GLY A 122 12.30 -11.48 -4.30
CA GLY A 122 12.31 -11.10 -2.90
C GLY A 122 13.69 -11.26 -2.28
N VAL A 123 14.10 -10.29 -1.47
CA VAL A 123 15.26 -10.36 -0.58
C VAL A 123 14.77 -10.23 0.85
N SER A 124 14.92 -11.29 1.62
CA SER A 124 14.61 -11.31 3.05
C SER A 124 15.85 -10.99 3.89
N ASN A 125 15.71 -10.15 4.91
CA ASN A 125 16.63 -10.14 6.05
C ASN A 125 15.88 -10.57 7.33
N SER A 126 16.44 -10.33 8.52
CA SER A 126 15.82 -10.73 9.79
C SER A 126 14.53 -9.97 10.14
N LYS A 127 14.20 -8.86 9.44
CA LYS A 127 13.09 -7.97 9.77
C LYS A 127 12.08 -7.75 8.64
N TYR A 128 12.50 -7.83 7.39
CA TYR A 128 11.61 -7.57 6.27
C TYR A 128 11.96 -8.39 5.03
N ILE A 129 10.96 -8.58 4.19
CA ILE A 129 11.11 -8.98 2.80
C ILE A 129 10.98 -7.72 1.95
N ARG A 130 12.04 -7.41 1.22
CA ARG A 130 12.02 -6.40 0.18
C ARG A 130 11.83 -7.08 -1.16
N ASN A 131 10.74 -6.76 -1.85
CA ASN A 131 10.49 -7.21 -3.20
C ASN A 131 11.06 -6.18 -4.17
N SER A 132 11.77 -6.66 -5.18
CA SER A 132 12.22 -5.87 -6.31
C SER A 132 11.47 -6.33 -7.54
N ILE A 133 10.74 -5.41 -8.16
CA ILE A 133 10.03 -5.61 -9.41
C ILE A 133 10.87 -4.97 -10.51
N SER A 134 11.15 -5.70 -11.59
CA SER A 134 11.85 -5.16 -12.75
C SER A 134 11.25 -5.63 -14.07
N ILE A 135 11.23 -4.74 -15.06
CA ILE A 135 10.84 -5.06 -16.44
C ILE A 135 12.12 -5.33 -17.23
N THR A 136 12.19 -6.50 -17.87
CA THR A 136 13.41 -6.94 -18.56
C THR A 136 13.72 -6.06 -19.77
N SER A 137 15.01 -5.87 -20.06
CA SER A 137 15.45 -5.11 -21.24
C SER A 137 14.95 -5.72 -22.56
N ALA A 138 14.87 -7.05 -22.65
CA ALA A 138 14.31 -7.74 -23.81
C ALA A 138 12.83 -7.39 -24.03
N PHE A 139 12.04 -7.33 -22.94
CA PHE A 139 10.64 -6.92 -23.00
C PHE A 139 10.52 -5.47 -23.47
N VAL A 140 11.31 -4.54 -22.91
CA VAL A 140 11.30 -3.12 -23.30
C VAL A 140 11.66 -2.93 -24.78
N GLN A 141 12.56 -3.76 -25.33
CA GLN A 141 12.90 -3.72 -26.75
C GLN A 141 11.78 -4.24 -27.66
N GLN A 142 11.04 -5.26 -27.22
CA GLN A 142 9.91 -5.84 -27.96
C GLN A 142 8.64 -4.99 -27.87
N HIS A 143 8.51 -4.22 -26.78
CA HIS A 143 7.35 -3.40 -26.47
C HIS A 143 7.73 -1.91 -26.32
N PRO A 144 8.24 -1.26 -27.39
CA PRO A 144 8.67 0.14 -27.32
C PRO A 144 7.52 1.11 -27.02
N GLU A 145 6.27 0.69 -27.18
CA GLU A 145 5.07 1.41 -26.76
C GLU A 145 4.98 1.59 -25.25
N VAL A 146 5.50 0.65 -24.45
CA VAL A 146 5.47 0.70 -22.98
C VAL A 146 6.46 1.76 -22.50
N LYS A 147 5.94 2.80 -21.85
CA LYS A 147 6.71 3.93 -21.29
C LYS A 147 6.70 3.98 -19.78
N TYR A 148 5.64 3.47 -19.17
CA TYR A 148 5.46 3.54 -17.73
C TYR A 148 4.83 2.27 -17.18
N TYR A 149 4.87 2.12 -15.86
CA TYR A 149 4.10 1.08 -15.17
C TYR A 149 3.72 1.50 -13.75
N THR A 150 2.79 0.75 -13.18
CA THR A 150 2.45 0.75 -11.75
C THR A 150 2.55 -0.66 -11.21
N THR A 151 2.92 -0.78 -9.95
CA THR A 151 2.92 -2.03 -9.20
C THR A 151 1.89 -1.96 -8.08
N THR A 152 1.25 -3.07 -7.75
CA THR A 152 0.31 -3.16 -6.63
C THR A 152 0.27 -4.58 -6.10
N PRO A 153 0.59 -4.79 -4.81
CA PRO A 153 0.42 -6.09 -4.20
C PRO A 153 -1.05 -6.31 -3.83
N ASN A 154 -1.53 -7.56 -3.87
CA ASN A 154 -2.85 -7.97 -3.36
C ASN A 154 -3.01 -7.74 -1.85
N THR A 155 -1.93 -7.38 -1.19
CA THR A 155 -1.81 -7.07 0.24
C THR A 155 -1.85 -5.57 0.54
N ALA A 156 -2.11 -4.72 -0.45
CA ALA A 156 -2.30 -3.30 -0.18
C ALA A 156 -3.49 -3.10 0.78
N PHE A 157 -3.35 -2.24 1.81
CA PHE A 157 -4.35 -2.08 2.87
C PHE A 157 -5.78 -1.89 2.36
N TYR A 158 -5.99 -1.09 1.33
CA TYR A 158 -7.33 -0.82 0.79
C TYR A 158 -7.99 -2.04 0.14
N LEU A 159 -7.19 -3.03 -0.28
CA LEU A 159 -7.66 -4.33 -0.78
C LEU A 159 -7.96 -5.28 0.38
N ILE A 160 -7.15 -5.25 1.44
CA ILE A 160 -7.34 -6.15 2.56
C ILE A 160 -8.53 -5.75 3.45
N LEU A 161 -8.73 -4.44 3.67
CA LEU A 161 -9.79 -3.94 4.54
C LEU A 161 -11.19 -4.03 3.92
N ASP A 162 -11.28 -4.17 2.60
CA ASP A 162 -12.54 -4.26 1.89
C ASP A 162 -12.64 -5.60 1.14
N PRO A 163 -13.27 -6.62 1.75
CA PRO A 163 -13.37 -7.96 1.17
C PRO A 163 -14.27 -8.00 -0.07
N THR A 164 -14.93 -6.90 -0.44
CA THR A 164 -15.70 -6.79 -1.68
C THR A 164 -14.82 -6.43 -2.88
N LYS A 165 -13.54 -6.12 -2.66
CA LYS A 165 -12.58 -5.77 -3.72
C LYS A 165 -11.81 -6.99 -4.18
N ASP A 166 -11.97 -7.30 -5.47
CA ASP A 166 -11.22 -8.38 -6.10
C ASP A 166 -9.86 -7.91 -6.62
N PHE A 167 -8.85 -8.77 -6.53
CA PHE A 167 -7.53 -8.54 -7.12
C PHE A 167 -7.53 -8.83 -8.64
N THR A 168 -8.25 -8.00 -9.41
CA THR A 168 -8.36 -8.08 -10.87
C THR A 168 -7.73 -6.87 -11.54
N VAL A 169 -7.27 -7.01 -12.79
CA VAL A 169 -6.73 -5.86 -13.53
C VAL A 169 -7.76 -4.74 -13.69
N GLU A 170 -9.05 -5.07 -13.81
CA GLU A 170 -10.13 -4.09 -13.88
C GLU A 170 -10.21 -3.24 -12.62
N HIS A 171 -10.37 -3.90 -11.47
CA HIS A 171 -10.41 -3.23 -10.17
C HIS A 171 -9.13 -2.41 -9.95
N ILE A 172 -7.99 -3.06 -10.11
CA ILE A 172 -6.68 -2.48 -9.82
C ILE A 172 -6.40 -1.30 -10.75
N SER A 173 -6.69 -1.37 -12.05
CA SER A 173 -6.52 -0.21 -12.95
C SER A 173 -7.37 0.99 -12.56
N SER A 174 -8.56 0.76 -12.00
CA SER A 174 -9.46 1.82 -11.56
C SER A 174 -9.01 2.45 -10.23
N THR A 175 -8.36 1.67 -9.34
CA THR A 175 -8.00 2.10 -7.98
C THR A 175 -6.54 2.52 -7.84
N VAL A 176 -5.59 1.82 -8.48
CA VAL A 176 -4.14 2.03 -8.34
C VAL A 176 -3.71 3.39 -8.78
N ALA A 177 -4.33 3.90 -9.82
CA ALA A 177 -3.98 5.20 -10.30
C ALA A 177 -4.41 6.29 -9.27
N TYR A 178 -5.23 5.99 -8.25
CA TYR A 178 -5.57 6.91 -7.16
C TYR A 178 -4.50 6.94 -6.07
N LEU A 179 -3.67 5.89 -5.98
CA LEU A 179 -2.86 5.61 -4.80
C LEU A 179 -1.35 5.46 -5.07
N ASN A 180 -0.91 5.15 -6.31
CA ASN A 180 0.50 4.88 -6.61
C ASN A 180 1.10 5.80 -7.69
N GLU A 181 2.39 6.11 -7.53
CA GLU A 181 3.23 6.80 -8.51
C GLU A 181 3.40 5.95 -9.79
N VAL A 182 3.13 6.55 -10.96
CA VAL A 182 3.49 5.95 -12.25
C VAL A 182 4.98 6.18 -12.49
N SER A 183 5.72 5.09 -12.54
CA SER A 183 7.17 5.10 -12.69
C SER A 183 7.59 5.01 -14.16
N ASN A 184 8.59 5.79 -14.55
CA ASN A 184 9.33 5.61 -15.80
C ASN A 184 10.63 4.78 -15.61
N SER A 185 10.92 4.37 -14.37
CA SER A 185 12.06 3.53 -14.03
C SER A 185 11.63 2.09 -14.09
N TYR A 186 12.21 1.27 -14.97
CA TYR A 186 11.92 -0.17 -15.12
C TYR A 186 12.26 -1.06 -13.90
N SER A 187 12.50 -0.46 -12.73
CA SER A 187 12.63 -1.13 -11.45
C SER A 187 11.90 -0.38 -10.33
N ALA A 188 11.27 -1.12 -9.42
CA ALA A 188 10.63 -0.64 -8.20
C ALA A 188 11.00 -1.56 -7.02
N ASP A 189 11.19 -0.98 -5.84
CA ASP A 189 11.41 -1.71 -4.60
C ASP A 189 10.21 -1.49 -3.67
N GLU A 190 9.60 -2.58 -3.20
CA GLU A 190 8.47 -2.55 -2.29
C GLU A 190 8.76 -3.38 -1.03
N LEU A 191 8.26 -2.92 0.12
CA LEU A 191 8.23 -3.74 1.32
C LEU A 191 7.05 -4.70 1.21
N SER A 192 7.33 -5.99 1.35
CA SER A 192 6.31 -7.02 1.40
C SER A 192 5.45 -6.85 2.64
N TYR A 193 4.14 -6.98 2.52
CA TYR A 193 3.27 -7.11 3.69
C TYR A 193 3.39 -8.50 4.35
N GLU A 194 4.11 -9.44 3.72
CA GLU A 194 4.55 -10.66 4.41
C GLU A 194 5.75 -10.44 5.35
N SER A 195 6.33 -9.22 5.36
CA SER A 195 7.44 -8.81 6.23
C SER A 195 7.11 -8.93 7.71
N TYR A 196 8.16 -8.96 8.52
CA TYR A 196 8.11 -9.41 9.91
C TYR A 196 7.82 -8.32 10.94
N ASP A 197 7.86 -7.05 10.53
CA ASP A 197 7.91 -5.86 11.40
C ASP A 197 7.03 -4.71 10.87
N TYR A 198 6.08 -5.02 9.96
CA TYR A 198 5.24 -3.98 9.36
C TYR A 198 4.03 -3.70 10.25
N ASP A 199 4.21 -2.69 11.11
CA ASP A 199 3.31 -2.26 12.19
C ASP A 199 3.12 -3.37 13.24
N ASP A 200 2.99 -3.01 14.52
CA ASP A 200 2.74 -3.95 15.63
C ASP A 200 1.40 -4.74 15.52
N SER A 201 0.80 -4.76 14.32
CA SER A 201 -0.36 -5.57 14.00
C SER A 201 0.06 -7.04 14.01
N PRO A 202 -0.45 -7.85 14.95
CA PRO A 202 -0.14 -9.26 14.98
C PRO A 202 -0.53 -9.86 13.63
N PHE A 203 0.28 -10.80 13.12
CA PHE A 203 0.12 -11.55 11.86
C PHE A 203 -1.26 -12.20 11.63
N TYR A 204 -2.23 -11.98 12.53
CA TYR A 204 -3.43 -12.75 12.81
C TYR A 204 -4.72 -11.96 12.52
N THR A 205 -4.63 -10.67 12.19
CA THR A 205 -5.78 -9.83 11.77
C THR A 205 -6.01 -9.82 10.27
N GLN A 206 -5.05 -10.33 9.50
CA GLN A 206 -5.08 -10.30 8.04
C GLN A 206 -5.54 -11.65 7.46
N PRO A 207 -6.31 -11.65 6.36
CA PRO A 207 -6.67 -12.87 5.63
C PRO A 207 -5.43 -13.69 5.23
N ASN A 208 -5.62 -15.01 5.05
CA ASN A 208 -4.57 -15.88 4.50
C ASN A 208 -4.36 -15.61 3.00
N PHE A 209 -3.51 -14.64 2.67
CA PHE A 209 -3.07 -14.35 1.30
C PHE A 209 -1.65 -14.87 1.05
N GLU A 210 -1.28 -15.11 -0.19
CA GLU A 210 0.12 -15.17 -0.62
C GLU A 210 0.35 -13.90 -1.45
N GLU A 211 1.44 -13.18 -1.20
CA GLU A 211 1.62 -11.89 -1.86
C GLU A 211 1.83 -12.05 -3.37
N GLU A 212 0.95 -11.42 -4.12
CA GLU A 212 0.94 -11.34 -5.57
C GLU A 212 0.94 -9.89 -6.00
N TYR A 213 1.63 -9.62 -7.10
CA TYR A 213 1.74 -8.28 -7.66
C TYR A 213 0.99 -8.20 -8.98
N MET A 214 0.27 -7.10 -9.15
CA MET A 214 -0.23 -6.62 -10.42
C MET A 214 0.71 -5.52 -10.93
N VAL A 215 1.26 -5.71 -12.12
CA VAL A 215 2.07 -4.71 -12.83
C VAL A 215 1.31 -4.28 -14.06
N ILE A 216 0.78 -3.05 -14.07
CA ILE A 216 0.06 -2.50 -15.21
C ILE A 216 1.03 -1.66 -16.03
N LEU A 217 1.07 -1.88 -17.34
CA LEU A 217 1.97 -1.25 -18.29
C LEU A 217 1.21 -0.20 -19.10
N TYR A 218 1.81 0.97 -19.29
CA TYR A 218 1.19 2.10 -19.95
C TYR A 218 2.05 2.67 -21.08
N ASP A 219 1.39 3.23 -22.08
CA ASP A 219 2.05 4.00 -23.14
C ASP A 219 2.36 5.46 -22.72
N SER A 220 2.92 6.26 -23.66
CA SER A 220 3.19 7.69 -23.43
C SER A 220 1.95 8.52 -23.11
N GLU A 221 0.76 8.02 -23.46
CA GLU A 221 -0.51 8.65 -23.20
C GLU A 221 -1.19 8.13 -21.93
N LEU A 222 -0.55 7.24 -21.17
CA LEU A 222 -1.11 6.57 -19.99
C LEU A 222 -2.30 5.65 -20.30
N LYS A 223 -2.42 5.19 -21.55
CA LYS A 223 -3.36 4.11 -21.83
C LYS A 223 -2.74 2.80 -21.34
N ALA A 224 -3.53 1.99 -20.62
CA ALA A 224 -3.08 0.65 -20.24
C ALA A 224 -2.96 -0.21 -21.51
N VAL A 225 -1.75 -0.72 -21.78
CA VAL A 225 -1.44 -1.53 -22.97
C VAL A 225 -1.23 -3.01 -22.62
N GLY A 226 -1.01 -3.32 -21.35
CA GLY A 226 -0.93 -4.69 -20.87
C GLY A 226 -0.71 -4.75 -19.38
N TYR A 227 -0.66 -5.97 -18.86
CA TYR A 227 -0.38 -6.20 -17.45
C TYR A 227 0.33 -7.53 -17.24
N TYR A 228 1.06 -7.61 -16.14
CA TYR A 228 1.58 -8.85 -15.58
C TYR A 228 0.94 -9.06 -14.22
N GLN A 229 0.64 -10.31 -13.89
CA GLN A 229 0.20 -10.69 -12.56
C GLN A 229 0.99 -11.91 -12.13
N GLY A 230 1.70 -11.83 -11.00
CA GLY A 230 2.51 -12.93 -10.52
C GLY A 230 3.04 -12.73 -9.11
N LYS A 231 3.60 -13.82 -8.59
CA LYS A 231 4.15 -13.92 -7.24
C LYS A 231 5.59 -13.44 -7.18
N THR A 232 6.03 -13.11 -5.98
CA THR A 232 7.46 -12.92 -5.69
C THR A 232 8.21 -14.24 -5.84
N ASN A 233 9.26 -14.23 -6.64
CA ASN A 233 10.19 -15.35 -6.72
C ASN A 233 11.14 -15.32 -5.51
N LEU A 234 10.85 -16.18 -4.54
CA LEU A 234 11.71 -16.49 -3.40
C LEU A 234 12.46 -17.79 -3.66
N THR A 235 13.73 -17.84 -3.24
CA THR A 235 14.50 -19.09 -3.17
C THR A 235 13.89 -20.05 -2.15
N ASP A 236 14.17 -21.35 -2.28
CA ASP A 236 13.67 -22.35 -1.34
C ASP A 236 14.08 -22.05 0.11
N GLN A 237 15.31 -21.59 0.32
CA GLN A 237 15.79 -21.17 1.63
C GLN A 237 15.01 -19.96 2.18
N GLN A 238 14.70 -18.98 1.33
CA GLN A 238 13.92 -17.80 1.76
C GLN A 238 12.48 -18.18 2.14
N LYS A 239 11.84 -19.07 1.37
CA LYS A 239 10.52 -19.60 1.71
C LYS A 239 10.53 -20.32 3.06
N ALA A 240 11.52 -21.19 3.28
CA ALA A 240 11.69 -21.91 4.53
C ALA A 240 11.95 -20.96 5.72
N ASN A 241 12.84 -19.97 5.55
CA ASN A 241 13.14 -18.97 6.57
C ASN A 241 11.92 -18.12 6.93
N ASN A 242 11.09 -17.77 5.94
CA ASN A 242 9.87 -17.00 6.18
C ASN A 242 8.86 -17.76 7.05
N VAL A 243 8.64 -19.04 6.73
CA VAL A 243 7.79 -19.91 7.56
C VAL A 243 8.40 -20.10 8.95
N ALA A 244 9.70 -20.36 9.05
CA ALA A 244 10.38 -20.54 10.32
C ALA A 244 10.25 -19.30 11.22
N PHE A 245 10.44 -18.11 10.65
CA PHE A 245 10.24 -16.87 11.37
C PHE A 245 8.81 -16.76 11.91
N LYS A 246 7.79 -16.99 11.07
CA LYS A 246 6.37 -16.89 11.45
C LYS A 246 6.01 -17.89 12.56
N ILE A 247 6.55 -19.11 12.53
CA ILE A 247 6.38 -20.08 13.62
C ILE A 247 7.05 -19.57 14.91
N SER A 248 8.19 -18.87 14.82
CA SER A 248 8.86 -18.33 16.01
C SER A 248 8.01 -17.26 16.73
N GLN A 249 7.18 -16.53 15.99
CA GLN A 249 6.27 -15.48 16.53
C GLN A 249 5.00 -16.02 17.19
N LEU A 250 4.64 -17.29 16.95
CA LEU A 250 3.51 -17.92 17.62
C LEU A 250 3.77 -18.06 19.13
N PRO A 251 2.71 -18.10 19.96
CA PRO A 251 2.85 -18.39 21.37
C PRO A 251 3.58 -19.73 21.60
N THR A 252 4.14 -19.91 22.79
CA THR A 252 4.58 -21.22 23.23
C THR A 252 3.37 -22.11 23.46
N VAL A 253 3.57 -23.43 23.39
CA VAL A 253 2.49 -24.42 23.60
C VAL A 253 1.78 -24.15 24.92
N ASP A 254 2.50 -23.87 26.00
CA ASP A 254 1.92 -23.60 27.33
C ASP A 254 1.04 -22.34 27.40
N LEU A 255 1.34 -21.33 26.57
CA LEU A 255 0.61 -20.06 26.53
C LEU A 255 -0.49 -20.02 25.47
N LEU A 256 -0.65 -21.09 24.68
CA LEU A 256 -1.65 -21.15 23.60
C LEU A 256 -3.07 -20.97 24.14
N ALA A 257 -3.82 -20.03 23.56
CA ALA A 257 -5.23 -19.81 23.81
C ALA A 257 -6.07 -19.94 22.53
N LEU A 258 -7.40 -20.07 22.66
CA LEU A 258 -8.31 -20.14 21.50
C LEU A 258 -8.27 -18.87 20.64
N SER A 259 -7.92 -17.71 21.21
CA SER A 259 -7.72 -16.47 20.46
C SER A 259 -6.56 -16.56 19.46
N ASP A 260 -5.62 -17.49 19.65
CA ASP A 260 -4.49 -17.72 18.75
C ASP A 260 -4.84 -18.68 17.60
N GLU A 261 -6.08 -19.15 17.49
CA GLU A 261 -6.46 -20.11 16.46
C GLU A 261 -6.12 -19.61 15.05
N ALA A 262 -6.54 -18.39 14.72
CA ALA A 262 -6.37 -17.82 13.39
C ALA A 262 -4.88 -17.76 13.02
N ALA A 263 -4.05 -17.39 14.00
CA ALA A 263 -2.60 -17.35 13.91
C ALA A 263 -1.99 -18.71 13.56
N VAL A 264 -2.29 -19.71 14.37
CA VAL A 264 -1.73 -21.06 14.24
C VAL A 264 -2.15 -21.67 12.92
N ASN A 265 -3.42 -21.54 12.53
CA ASN A 265 -3.91 -22.04 11.25
C ASN A 265 -3.22 -21.37 10.07
N TRP A 266 -3.08 -20.05 10.10
CA TRP A 266 -2.46 -19.27 9.02
C TRP A 266 -0.98 -19.66 8.79
N VAL A 267 -0.21 -19.85 9.88
CA VAL A 267 1.18 -20.31 9.80
C VAL A 267 1.28 -21.78 9.40
N TYR A 268 0.40 -22.64 9.93
CA TYR A 268 0.36 -24.06 9.59
C TYR A 268 0.08 -24.28 8.09
N ASP A 269 -0.87 -23.53 7.51
CA ASP A 269 -1.19 -23.61 6.08
C ASP A 269 0.02 -23.24 5.21
N ARG A 270 0.80 -22.23 5.61
CA ARG A 270 2.05 -21.85 4.91
C ARG A 270 3.11 -22.94 5.00
N TYR A 271 3.29 -23.52 6.18
CA TYR A 271 4.20 -24.65 6.36
C TYR A 271 3.78 -25.83 5.47
N MET A 272 2.48 -26.13 5.40
CA MET A 272 1.97 -27.23 4.58
C MET A 272 2.12 -27.00 3.08
N LYS A 273 2.06 -25.74 2.61
CA LYS A 273 2.32 -25.34 1.21
C LYS A 273 3.79 -25.45 0.79
N LEU A 274 4.73 -25.55 1.73
CA LEU A 274 6.13 -25.81 1.39
C LEU A 274 6.26 -27.19 0.74
N THR A 275 7.11 -27.28 -0.28
CA THR A 275 7.55 -28.56 -0.85
C THR A 275 8.37 -29.34 0.17
N ASP A 276 8.53 -30.65 -0.03
CA ASP A 276 9.31 -31.49 0.87
C ASP A 276 10.77 -31.02 1.01
N ASP A 277 11.37 -30.54 -0.08
CA ASP A 277 12.73 -30.00 -0.05
C ASP A 277 12.81 -28.67 0.71
N GLN A 278 11.80 -27.80 0.56
CA GLN A 278 11.71 -26.56 1.36
C GLN A 278 11.48 -26.85 2.85
N LYS A 279 10.67 -27.86 3.20
CA LYS A 279 10.44 -28.26 4.61
C LYS A 279 11.72 -28.71 5.29
N LYS A 280 12.64 -29.37 4.57
CA LYS A 280 13.96 -29.76 5.10
C LYS A 280 14.87 -28.56 5.42
N LEU A 281 14.60 -27.40 4.84
CA LEU A 281 15.34 -26.16 5.08
C LEU A 281 14.77 -25.35 6.26
N VAL A 282 13.60 -25.72 6.80
CA VAL A 282 13.04 -25.11 8.01
C VAL A 282 13.87 -25.57 9.20
N ALA A 283 14.27 -24.64 10.07
CA ALA A 283 15.08 -24.96 11.25
C ALA A 283 14.43 -26.07 12.09
N VAL A 284 15.21 -27.09 12.43
CA VAL A 284 14.73 -28.38 12.98
C VAL A 284 13.81 -28.20 14.19
N ASP A 285 14.16 -27.28 15.11
CA ASP A 285 13.40 -27.04 16.35
C ASP A 285 12.05 -26.33 16.12
N THR A 286 11.80 -25.87 14.89
CA THR A 286 10.63 -25.06 14.54
C THR A 286 9.45 -25.92 14.09
N VAL A 287 9.73 -27.06 13.44
CA VAL A 287 8.70 -27.97 12.92
C VAL A 287 7.89 -28.62 14.04
N PRO A 288 8.49 -29.14 15.13
CA PRO A 288 7.73 -29.67 16.26
C PRO A 288 6.77 -28.64 16.86
N LYS A 289 7.22 -27.39 17.03
CA LYS A 289 6.41 -26.30 17.60
C LYS A 289 5.09 -26.11 16.86
N ILE A 290 5.12 -26.00 15.52
CA ILE A 290 3.88 -25.74 14.76
C ILE A 290 2.92 -26.94 14.76
N ILE A 291 3.45 -28.16 14.83
CA ILE A 291 2.64 -29.38 14.96
C ILE A 291 1.98 -29.45 16.34
N GLU A 292 2.76 -29.27 17.41
CA GLU A 292 2.27 -29.30 18.80
C GLU A 292 1.22 -28.21 19.06
N LEU A 293 1.43 -26.99 18.53
CA LEU A 293 0.44 -25.92 18.62
C LEU A 293 -0.88 -26.31 17.94
N LYS A 294 -0.81 -26.95 16.77
CA LYS A 294 -2.00 -27.39 16.04
C LYS A 294 -2.76 -28.50 16.79
N GLU A 295 -2.04 -29.44 17.39
CA GLU A 295 -2.62 -30.50 18.21
C GLU A 295 -3.25 -29.96 19.50
N LYS A 296 -2.54 -29.09 20.23
CA LYS A 296 -3.08 -28.47 21.44
C LYS A 296 -4.31 -27.62 21.15
N LEU A 297 -4.35 -26.92 20.02
CA LEU A 297 -5.53 -26.16 19.60
C LEU A 297 -6.76 -27.06 19.40
N LEU A 298 -6.60 -28.26 18.85
CA LEU A 298 -7.69 -29.24 18.72
C LEU A 298 -8.21 -29.69 20.08
N LEU A 299 -7.32 -29.90 21.06
CA LEU A 299 -7.70 -30.26 22.43
C LEU A 299 -8.46 -29.13 23.14
N LEU A 300 -7.98 -27.89 23.02
CA LEU A 300 -8.64 -26.72 23.61
C LEU A 300 -10.07 -26.52 23.11
N LYS A 301 -10.37 -26.91 21.86
CA LYS A 301 -11.71 -26.84 21.29
C LYS A 301 -12.68 -27.90 21.78
N GLN A 302 -12.16 -28.98 22.35
CA GLN A 302 -12.94 -30.09 22.90
C GLN A 302 -13.16 -29.95 24.42
N SER A 303 -12.51 -28.95 25.03
CA SER A 303 -12.57 -28.63 26.46
C SER A 303 -13.76 -27.75 26.79
#